data_AF-A0A7X7PYQ6-F1
#
_entry.id   AF-A0A7X7PYQ6-F1
#
_cell.length_a   1.000
_cell.length_b   1.000
_cell.length_c   1.000
_cell.angle_alpha   90.00
_cell.angle_beta   90.00
_cell.angle_gamma   90.00
#
_symmetry.space_group_name_H-M   'P 1'
#
loop_
_entity.id
_entity.type
_entity.pdbx_description
1 polymer ?
#
loop_
_entity_poly.entity_id
_entity_poly.type
_entity_poly.pdbx_seq_one_letter_code
_entity_poly.pdbx_strand_id
1 'polypeptide(L)'
;MSGFFDLPTIWLIILTFAVLAYVVMDGFDLGIGILFPFFPEGQERNTAMNSIAPVWDGNETWLVLGGGGLMAAFPLAYSIILPALYAPIIAMLLALIFRGVAFEFRWRDPAHRKAWDIAFTTGSTVAAFAQGVTLGALLQGIAVENNAYAGGWWDWLSPFSLLVGVSVVIGYGLLGAAWLIMKSEGVLQEHAFRLTRWLGAGTVACIVLVSAATPFLQGEYYQRWFAWPRILFTSQVPLLVVIASTWLFISLRQRREYAPFLMALALFTLGLVGLGVSVFPEIVPGQISIHEAAAP
;
A
#
# COMPACT_ATOMS: atom_id res chain seq x y z
N MET A 1 2.00 4.74 34.49
CA MET A 1 3.34 4.22 34.15
C MET A 1 3.73 4.86 32.83
N SER A 2 4.50 5.94 32.90
CA SER A 2 4.89 6.79 31.77
C SER A 2 6.19 6.26 31.16
N GLY A 3 6.07 5.34 30.22
CA GLY A 3 7.15 4.94 29.35
C GLY A 3 6.60 4.73 27.94
N PHE A 4 7.45 4.85 26.93
CA PHE A 4 7.17 4.56 25.50
C PHE A 4 6.54 3.16 25.22
N PHE A 5 6.29 2.37 26.25
CA PHE A 5 5.72 1.02 26.26
C PHE A 5 4.39 0.99 27.04
N ASP A 6 3.46 1.88 26.71
CA ASP A 6 2.08 1.71 27.15
C ASP A 6 1.28 0.89 26.12
N LEU A 7 0.17 0.28 26.56
CA LEU A 7 -0.61 -0.63 25.72
C LEU A 7 -1.10 0.02 24.41
N PRO A 8 -1.59 1.28 24.40
CA PRO A 8 -1.96 1.96 23.15
C PRO A 8 -0.80 2.07 22.17
N THR A 9 0.40 2.47 22.63
CA THR A 9 1.57 2.58 21.74
C THR A 9 1.99 1.22 21.20
N ILE A 10 1.98 0.17 22.03
CA ILE A 10 2.29 -1.21 21.59
C ILE A 10 1.30 -1.67 20.53
N TRP A 11 0.00 -1.45 20.74
CA TRP A 11 -1.04 -1.79 19.76
C TRP A 11 -0.89 -1.00 18.47
N LEU A 12 -0.57 0.29 18.54
CA LEU A 12 -0.29 1.10 17.35
C LEU A 12 0.88 0.52 16.55
N ILE A 13 1.96 0.09 17.22
CA ILE A 13 3.12 -0.55 16.57
C ILE A 13 2.68 -1.86 15.90
N ILE A 14 1.88 -2.69 16.57
CA ILE A 14 1.35 -3.95 16.01
C ILE A 14 0.50 -3.68 14.78
N LEU A 15 -0.41 -2.70 14.82
CA LEU A 15 -1.26 -2.34 13.69
C LEU A 15 -0.46 -1.75 12.53
N THR A 16 0.49 -0.88 12.83
CA THR A 16 1.40 -0.31 11.82
C THR A 16 2.22 -1.40 11.15
N PHE A 17 2.70 -2.36 11.92
CA PHE A 17 3.39 -3.54 11.39
C PHE A 17 2.46 -4.43 10.57
N ALA A 18 1.22 -4.66 11.00
CA ALA A 18 0.23 -5.45 10.24
C ALA A 18 -0.09 -4.79 8.88
N VAL A 19 -0.26 -3.46 8.86
CA VAL A 19 -0.43 -2.70 7.61
C VAL A 19 0.83 -2.80 6.74
N LEU A 20 2.02 -2.66 7.31
CA LEU A 20 3.28 -2.83 6.57
C LEU A 20 3.38 -4.22 5.96
N ALA A 21 3.13 -5.26 6.74
CA ALA A 21 3.18 -6.65 6.32
C ALA A 21 2.17 -6.90 5.19
N TYR A 22 0.95 -6.40 5.32
CA TYR A 22 -0.06 -6.50 4.26
C TYR A 22 0.40 -5.80 2.97
N VAL A 23 0.79 -4.53 3.05
CA VAL A 23 1.23 -3.72 1.89
C VAL A 23 2.44 -4.35 1.19
N VAL A 24 3.37 -4.92 1.96
CA VAL A 24 4.57 -5.56 1.41
C VAL A 24 4.26 -6.92 0.81
N MET A 25 3.50 -7.76 1.51
CA MET A 25 3.28 -9.14 1.13
C MET A 25 2.20 -9.26 0.05
N ASP A 26 1.03 -8.66 0.25
CA ASP A 26 -0.02 -8.67 -0.76
C ASP A 26 0.29 -7.70 -1.92
N GLY A 27 1.16 -6.70 -1.70
CA GLY A 27 1.55 -5.74 -2.73
C GLY A 27 2.23 -6.36 -3.95
N PHE A 28 3.06 -7.40 -3.80
CA PHE A 28 3.63 -8.09 -4.96
C PHE A 28 2.62 -9.03 -5.63
N ASP A 29 1.67 -9.61 -4.89
CA ASP A 29 0.60 -10.44 -5.45
C ASP A 29 -0.33 -9.62 -6.32
N LEU A 30 -0.83 -8.50 -5.77
CA LEU A 30 -1.61 -7.51 -6.50
C LEU A 30 -0.80 -6.94 -7.67
N GLY A 31 0.50 -6.71 -7.46
CA GLY A 31 1.43 -6.27 -8.50
C GLY A 31 1.47 -7.20 -9.71
N ILE A 32 1.53 -8.52 -9.49
CA ILE A 32 1.51 -9.51 -10.58
C ILE A 32 0.16 -9.50 -11.30
N GLY A 33 -0.95 -9.34 -10.57
CA GLY A 33 -2.27 -9.17 -11.17
C GLY A 33 -2.39 -7.92 -12.04
N ILE A 34 -1.87 -6.78 -11.57
CA ILE A 34 -1.80 -5.53 -12.35
C ILE A 34 -0.97 -5.72 -13.63
N LEU A 35 0.14 -6.46 -13.52
CA LEU A 35 1.05 -6.71 -14.63
C LEU A 35 0.60 -7.81 -15.59
N PHE A 36 -0.41 -8.58 -15.22
CA PHE A 36 -0.83 -9.79 -15.92
C PHE A 36 -1.12 -9.59 -17.42
N PRO A 37 -1.77 -8.47 -17.86
CA PRO A 37 -2.01 -8.22 -19.27
C PRO A 37 -0.74 -7.97 -20.10
N PHE A 38 0.36 -7.57 -19.46
CA PHE A 38 1.63 -7.27 -20.14
C PHE A 38 2.44 -8.53 -20.46
N PHE A 39 2.04 -9.68 -19.93
CA PHE A 39 2.65 -10.97 -20.26
C PHE A 39 1.83 -11.69 -21.34
N PRO A 40 2.48 -12.32 -22.34
CA PRO A 40 1.80 -13.17 -23.31
C PRO A 40 1.00 -14.30 -22.64
N GLU A 41 -0.17 -14.62 -23.21
CA GLU A 41 -0.92 -15.81 -22.82
C GLU A 41 -0.05 -17.06 -23.02
N GLY A 42 -0.01 -17.94 -22.02
CA GLY A 42 0.78 -19.17 -22.07
C GLY A 42 1.69 -19.33 -20.85
N GLN A 43 2.94 -19.73 -21.09
CA GLN A 43 3.89 -20.10 -20.04
C GLN A 43 4.24 -18.92 -19.12
N GLU A 44 4.42 -17.71 -19.66
CA GLU A 44 4.77 -16.53 -18.85
C GLU A 44 3.70 -16.21 -17.80
N ARG A 45 2.43 -16.07 -18.19
CA ARG A 45 1.31 -15.85 -17.25
C ARG A 45 1.18 -16.99 -16.24
N ASN A 46 1.40 -18.22 -16.67
CA ASN A 46 1.31 -19.39 -15.79
C ASN A 46 2.42 -19.38 -14.73
N THR A 47 3.67 -19.11 -15.13
CA THR A 47 4.80 -19.00 -14.22
C THR A 47 4.62 -17.82 -13.26
N ALA A 48 4.17 -16.66 -13.74
CA ALA A 48 3.93 -15.50 -12.90
C ALA A 48 2.89 -15.80 -11.81
N MET A 49 1.75 -16.40 -12.18
CA MET A 49 0.70 -16.79 -11.25
C MET A 49 1.14 -17.89 -10.27
N ASN A 50 1.85 -18.90 -10.75
CA ASN A 50 2.34 -19.99 -9.90
C ASN A 50 3.41 -19.52 -8.89
N SER A 51 4.10 -18.40 -9.17
CA SER A 51 5.10 -17.85 -8.25
C SER A 51 4.53 -17.33 -6.93
N ILE A 52 3.22 -17.05 -6.89
CA ILE A 52 2.52 -16.50 -5.71
C ILE A 52 1.46 -17.45 -5.13
N ALA A 53 1.11 -18.51 -5.86
CA ALA A 53 0.13 -19.51 -5.42
C ALA A 53 0.32 -20.04 -3.98
N PRO A 54 1.55 -20.25 -3.47
CA PRO A 54 1.73 -20.77 -2.11
C PRO A 54 1.53 -19.74 -0.99
N VAL A 55 1.51 -18.44 -1.29
CA VAL A 55 1.60 -17.37 -0.27
C VAL A 55 0.41 -16.41 -0.26
N TRP A 56 -0.31 -16.26 -1.37
CA TRP A 56 -1.34 -15.22 -1.51
C TRP A 56 -2.44 -15.28 -0.45
N ASP A 57 -2.95 -16.47 -0.13
CA ASP A 57 -4.02 -16.63 0.87
C ASP A 57 -3.55 -16.25 2.28
N GLY A 58 -2.29 -16.55 2.59
CA GLY A 58 -1.68 -16.13 3.86
C GLY A 58 -1.51 -14.61 3.96
N ASN A 59 -1.25 -13.92 2.84
CA ASN A 59 -1.01 -12.49 2.82
C ASN A 59 -2.26 -11.68 3.20
N GLU A 60 -3.45 -12.17 2.82
CA GLU A 60 -4.74 -11.54 3.14
C GLU A 60 -5.05 -11.51 4.64
N THR A 61 -4.47 -12.43 5.42
CA THR A 61 -4.70 -12.50 6.87
C THR A 61 -4.22 -11.25 7.60
N TRP A 62 -3.22 -10.54 7.07
CA TRP A 62 -2.72 -9.30 7.64
C TRP A 62 -3.74 -8.16 7.55
N LEU A 63 -4.53 -8.11 6.48
CA LEU A 63 -5.62 -7.14 6.35
C LEU A 63 -6.69 -7.37 7.43
N VAL A 64 -7.03 -8.64 7.68
CA VAL A 64 -8.00 -9.03 8.72
C VAL A 64 -7.48 -8.64 10.10
N LEU A 65 -6.19 -8.90 10.38
CA LEU A 65 -5.55 -8.46 11.62
C LEU A 65 -5.56 -6.93 11.76
N GLY A 66 -5.29 -6.20 10.67
CA GLY A 66 -5.34 -4.74 10.66
C GLY A 66 -6.72 -4.19 11.01
N GLY A 67 -7.77 -4.66 10.31
CA GLY A 67 -9.14 -4.22 10.53
C GLY A 67 -9.70 -4.64 11.89
N GLY A 68 -9.58 -5.93 12.23
CA GLY A 68 -10.05 -6.47 13.52
C GLY A 68 -9.27 -5.92 14.71
N GLY A 69 -7.96 -5.73 14.55
CA GLY A 69 -7.10 -5.13 15.56
C GLY A 69 -7.41 -3.65 15.78
N LEU A 70 -7.71 -2.87 14.73
CA LEU A 70 -8.17 -1.50 14.88
C LEU A 70 -9.50 -1.43 15.64
N MET A 71 -10.44 -2.31 15.33
CA MET A 71 -11.72 -2.40 16.05
C MET A 71 -11.53 -2.75 17.52
N ALA A 72 -10.64 -3.69 17.83
CA ALA A 72 -10.42 -4.17 19.19
C ALA A 72 -9.61 -3.18 20.06
N ALA A 73 -8.53 -2.61 19.50
CA ALA A 73 -7.63 -1.75 20.25
C ALA A 73 -8.06 -0.26 20.24
N PHE A 74 -8.70 0.20 19.17
CA PHE A 74 -9.10 1.59 18.97
C PHE A 74 -10.54 1.72 18.44
N PRO A 75 -11.56 1.30 19.21
CA PRO A 75 -12.95 1.23 18.74
C PRO A 75 -13.51 2.59 18.29
N LEU A 76 -13.11 3.69 18.94
CA LEU A 76 -13.52 5.04 18.56
C LEU A 76 -12.96 5.43 17.18
N ALA A 77 -11.67 5.15 16.93
CA ALA A 77 -11.07 5.38 15.63
C ALA A 77 -11.74 4.53 14.55
N TYR A 78 -12.02 3.25 14.86
CA TYR A 78 -12.73 2.35 13.95
C TYR A 78 -14.12 2.90 13.57
N SER A 79 -14.90 3.40 14.54
CA SER A 79 -16.25 3.94 14.29
C SER A 79 -16.26 5.23 13.45
N ILE A 80 -15.14 5.93 13.35
CA ILE A 80 -15.02 7.17 12.55
C ILE A 80 -14.43 6.86 11.17
N ILE A 81 -13.36 6.08 11.13
CA ILE A 81 -12.62 5.76 9.91
C ILE A 81 -13.46 4.89 8.97
N LEU A 82 -14.14 3.87 9.51
CA LEU A 82 -14.89 2.94 8.66
C LEU A 82 -16.02 3.64 7.89
N PRO A 83 -16.88 4.47 8.50
CA PRO A 83 -17.90 5.21 7.75
C PRO A 83 -17.33 6.16 6.70
N ALA A 84 -16.24 6.86 7.02
CA ALA A 84 -15.57 7.77 6.10
C ALA A 84 -15.02 7.06 4.84
N LEU A 85 -14.61 5.80 5.00
CA LEU A 85 -13.91 5.01 3.98
C LEU A 85 -14.74 3.81 3.48
N TYR A 86 -16.06 3.81 3.71
CA TYR A 86 -16.93 2.69 3.34
C TYR A 86 -16.82 2.33 1.86
N ALA A 87 -16.95 3.32 0.98
CA ALA A 87 -16.93 3.10 -0.46
C ALA A 87 -15.60 2.45 -0.94
N PRO A 88 -14.41 3.00 -0.66
CA PRO A 88 -13.16 2.35 -1.07
C PRO A 88 -12.93 1.01 -0.37
N ILE A 89 -13.26 0.85 0.92
CA ILE A 89 -13.08 -0.44 1.61
C ILE A 89 -13.97 -1.54 1.01
N ILE A 90 -15.24 -1.25 0.73
CA ILE A 90 -16.14 -2.23 0.11
C ILE A 90 -15.68 -2.56 -1.32
N ALA A 91 -15.26 -1.57 -2.10
CA ALA A 91 -14.70 -1.81 -3.44
C ALA A 91 -13.45 -2.70 -3.37
N MET A 92 -12.56 -2.46 -2.41
CA MET A 92 -11.39 -3.29 -2.15
C MET A 92 -11.79 -4.74 -1.83
N LEU A 93 -12.68 -4.96 -0.86
CA LEU A 93 -13.10 -6.31 -0.45
C LEU A 93 -13.73 -7.10 -1.60
N LEU A 94 -14.62 -6.46 -2.38
CA LEU A 94 -15.21 -7.09 -3.56
C LEU A 94 -14.13 -7.45 -4.59
N ALA A 95 -13.18 -6.55 -4.83
CA ALA A 95 -12.09 -6.78 -5.77
C ALA A 95 -11.16 -7.93 -5.34
N LEU A 96 -10.88 -8.06 -4.04
CA LEU A 96 -10.11 -9.18 -3.47
C LEU A 96 -10.87 -10.51 -3.60
N ILE A 97 -12.19 -10.52 -3.41
CA ILE A 97 -13.03 -11.72 -3.66
C ILE A 97 -12.91 -12.14 -5.14
N PHE A 98 -13.09 -11.21 -6.08
CA PHE A 98 -12.97 -11.52 -7.51
C PHE A 98 -11.56 -12.01 -7.87
N ARG A 99 -10.51 -11.42 -7.27
CA ARG A 99 -9.12 -11.86 -7.43
C ARG A 99 -8.94 -13.30 -6.98
N GLY A 100 -9.37 -13.64 -5.77
CA GLY A 100 -9.22 -15.00 -5.21
C GLY A 100 -9.99 -16.05 -6.01
N VAL A 101 -11.24 -15.74 -6.40
CA VAL A 101 -12.03 -16.63 -7.27
C VAL A 101 -11.35 -16.81 -8.62
N ALA A 102 -10.88 -15.74 -9.26
CA ALA A 102 -10.16 -15.84 -10.53
C ALA A 102 -8.90 -16.69 -10.40
N PHE A 103 -8.20 -16.59 -9.27
CA PHE A 103 -6.99 -17.38 -9.01
C PHE A 103 -7.28 -18.89 -9.03
N GLU A 104 -8.30 -19.31 -8.30
CA GLU A 104 -8.71 -20.71 -8.13
C GLU A 104 -9.42 -21.30 -9.36
N PHE A 105 -10.22 -20.51 -10.08
CA PHE A 105 -11.05 -21.00 -11.18
C PHE A 105 -10.35 -20.99 -12.54
N ARG A 106 -9.32 -20.16 -12.74
CA ARG A 106 -8.61 -20.05 -14.02
C ARG A 106 -8.12 -21.39 -14.58
N TRP A 107 -7.68 -22.30 -13.71
CA TRP A 107 -7.20 -23.63 -14.09
C TRP A 107 -8.32 -24.68 -14.17
N ARG A 108 -9.41 -24.48 -13.41
CA ARG A 108 -10.55 -25.40 -13.35
C ARG A 108 -11.56 -25.18 -14.47
N ASP A 109 -11.60 -23.97 -15.05
CA ASP A 109 -12.47 -23.60 -16.16
C ASP A 109 -11.66 -22.97 -17.32
N PRO A 110 -10.96 -23.80 -18.12
CA PRO A 110 -10.15 -23.33 -19.24
C PRO A 110 -10.97 -22.62 -20.32
N ALA A 111 -12.27 -22.91 -20.44
CA ALA A 111 -13.15 -22.32 -21.45
C ALA A 111 -13.33 -20.80 -21.25
N HIS A 112 -13.33 -20.33 -20.00
CA HIS A 112 -13.47 -18.91 -19.64
C HIS A 112 -12.17 -18.28 -19.13
N ARG A 113 -11.01 -18.87 -19.46
CA ARG A 113 -9.69 -18.38 -19.01
C ARG A 113 -9.49 -16.87 -19.22
N LYS A 114 -9.96 -16.31 -20.34
CA LYS A 114 -9.88 -14.85 -20.59
C LYS A 114 -10.69 -14.03 -19.60
N ALA A 115 -11.87 -14.50 -19.21
CA ALA A 115 -12.68 -13.83 -18.19
C ALA A 115 -11.99 -13.86 -16.82
N TRP A 116 -11.36 -14.98 -16.48
CA TRP A 116 -10.56 -15.11 -15.25
C TRP A 116 -9.29 -14.24 -15.27
N ASP A 117 -8.60 -14.15 -16.41
CA ASP A 117 -7.44 -13.26 -16.59
C ASP A 117 -7.85 -11.78 -16.40
N ILE A 118 -9.01 -11.37 -16.94
CA ILE A 118 -9.57 -10.03 -16.74
C ILE A 118 -9.94 -9.82 -15.27
N ALA A 119 -10.68 -10.75 -14.65
CA ALA A 119 -11.09 -10.65 -13.24
C ALA A 119 -9.89 -10.58 -12.29
N PHE A 120 -8.82 -11.33 -12.56
CA PHE A 120 -7.58 -11.28 -11.79
C PHE A 120 -6.90 -9.91 -11.92
N THR A 121 -6.84 -9.38 -13.14
CA THR A 121 -6.25 -8.05 -13.41
C THR A 121 -7.06 -6.93 -12.77
N THR A 122 -8.38 -6.89 -13.00
CA THR A 122 -9.25 -5.83 -12.52
C THR A 122 -9.42 -5.90 -11.01
N GLY A 123 -9.58 -7.10 -10.44
CA GLY A 123 -9.61 -7.31 -9.00
C GLY A 123 -8.33 -6.80 -8.34
N SER A 124 -7.16 -7.12 -8.89
CA SER A 124 -5.89 -6.67 -8.32
C SER A 124 -5.68 -5.15 -8.45
N THR A 125 -6.06 -4.58 -9.60
CA THR A 125 -5.93 -3.14 -9.85
C THR A 125 -6.89 -2.33 -8.98
N VAL A 126 -8.15 -2.75 -8.87
CA VAL A 126 -9.16 -2.05 -8.05
C VAL A 126 -8.83 -2.16 -6.57
N ALA A 127 -8.38 -3.33 -6.10
CA ALA A 127 -7.94 -3.48 -4.70
C ALA A 127 -6.78 -2.55 -4.38
N ALA A 128 -5.72 -2.55 -5.19
CA ALA A 128 -4.56 -1.67 -5.01
C ALA A 128 -4.94 -0.18 -5.06
N PHE A 129 -5.79 0.20 -6.01
CA PHE A 129 -6.26 1.57 -6.15
C PHE A 129 -7.09 2.00 -4.93
N ALA A 130 -8.02 1.16 -4.49
CA ALA A 130 -8.87 1.43 -3.33
C ALA A 130 -8.06 1.54 -2.04
N GLN A 131 -7.00 0.74 -1.86
CA GLN A 131 -6.06 0.90 -0.75
C GLN A 131 -5.38 2.27 -0.75
N GLY A 132 -4.85 2.69 -1.91
CA GLY A 132 -4.23 4.02 -2.01
C GLY A 132 -5.23 5.15 -1.81
N VAL A 133 -6.46 5.04 -2.32
CA VAL A 133 -7.54 6.01 -2.06
C VAL A 133 -7.88 6.08 -0.57
N THR A 134 -7.96 4.92 0.10
CA THR A 134 -8.20 4.83 1.55
C THR A 134 -7.12 5.57 2.34
N LEU A 135 -5.85 5.31 2.03
CA LEU A 135 -4.71 6.00 2.65
C LEU A 135 -4.70 7.51 2.36
N GLY A 136 -4.96 7.89 1.10
CA GLY A 136 -4.97 9.29 0.69
C GLY A 136 -6.12 10.09 1.32
N ALA A 137 -7.31 9.51 1.43
CA ALA A 137 -8.45 10.12 2.11
C ALA A 137 -8.19 10.29 3.61
N LEU A 138 -7.60 9.28 4.27
CA LEU A 138 -7.22 9.39 5.69
C LEU A 138 -6.21 10.53 5.92
N LEU A 139 -5.21 10.69 5.04
CA LEU A 139 -4.21 11.76 5.12
C LEU A 139 -4.75 13.13 4.75
N GLN A 140 -5.75 13.20 3.87
CA GLN A 140 -6.38 14.48 3.56
C GLN A 140 -7.12 15.05 4.78
N GLY A 141 -7.63 14.16 5.64
CA GLY A 141 -8.38 14.48 6.85
C GLY A 141 -9.82 13.98 6.74
N ILE A 142 -10.36 13.53 7.87
CA ILE A 142 -11.73 13.06 8.00
C ILE A 142 -12.50 14.09 8.83
N ALA A 143 -13.67 14.52 8.35
CA ALA A 143 -14.54 15.41 9.11
C ALA A 143 -15.18 14.65 10.28
N VAL A 144 -14.97 15.16 11.50
CA VAL A 144 -15.47 14.57 12.74
C VAL A 144 -16.27 15.60 13.52
N GLU A 145 -17.47 15.22 13.96
CA GLU A 145 -18.29 16.01 14.87
C GLU A 145 -18.86 15.07 15.94
N ASN A 146 -18.79 15.46 17.22
CA ASN A 146 -19.29 14.67 18.35
C ASN A 146 -18.79 13.20 18.35
N ASN A 147 -17.50 12.99 18.07
CA ASN A 147 -16.88 11.66 17.99
C ASN A 147 -17.48 10.72 16.94
N ALA A 148 -18.15 11.28 15.92
CA ALA A 148 -18.69 10.54 14.80
C ALA A 148 -18.24 11.16 13.48
N TYR A 149 -18.25 10.36 12.41
CA TYR A 149 -18.02 10.86 11.06
C TYR A 149 -19.14 11.84 10.68
N ALA A 150 -18.74 13.04 10.26
CA ALA A 150 -19.64 14.14 9.89
C ALA A 150 -19.49 14.57 8.42
N GLY A 151 -18.65 13.87 7.65
CA GLY A 151 -18.40 14.18 6.25
C GLY A 151 -19.50 13.69 5.30
N GLY A 152 -19.43 14.17 4.06
CA GLY A 152 -20.30 13.75 2.98
C GLY A 152 -19.95 12.37 2.44
N TRP A 153 -20.82 11.81 1.60
CA TRP A 153 -20.58 10.50 0.95
C TRP A 153 -19.34 10.48 0.05
N TRP A 154 -18.95 11.63 -0.52
CA TRP A 154 -17.88 11.75 -1.52
C TRP A 154 -16.56 12.29 -0.96
N ASP A 155 -16.45 12.51 0.35
CA ASP A 155 -15.27 13.16 0.94
C ASP A 155 -13.99 12.32 0.80
N TRP A 156 -14.12 11.00 0.66
CA TRP A 156 -13.01 10.10 0.34
C TRP A 156 -12.44 10.33 -1.08
N LEU A 157 -13.19 10.97 -1.97
CA LEU A 157 -12.84 11.16 -3.38
C LEU A 157 -12.30 12.57 -3.60
N SER A 158 -10.97 12.68 -3.74
CA SER A 158 -10.29 13.94 -4.00
C SER A 158 -9.16 13.76 -5.00
N PRO A 159 -8.64 14.85 -5.60
CA PRO A 159 -7.45 14.76 -6.44
C PRO A 159 -6.25 14.14 -5.71
N PHE A 160 -6.12 14.37 -4.40
CA PHE A 160 -5.05 13.80 -3.59
C PHE A 160 -5.27 12.31 -3.34
N SER A 161 -6.48 11.88 -2.95
CA SER A 161 -6.74 10.45 -2.73
C SER A 161 -6.62 9.63 -4.01
N LEU A 162 -7.04 10.20 -5.15
CA LEU A 162 -6.82 9.63 -6.48
C LEU A 162 -5.34 9.51 -6.84
N LEU A 163 -4.54 10.56 -6.56
CA LEU A 163 -3.09 10.52 -6.77
C LEU A 163 -2.45 9.40 -5.96
N VAL A 164 -2.81 9.23 -4.68
CA VAL A 164 -2.29 8.15 -3.85
C VAL A 164 -2.77 6.79 -4.36
N GLY A 165 -4.04 6.67 -4.77
CA GLY A 165 -4.59 5.48 -5.43
C GLY A 165 -3.78 5.02 -6.63
N VAL A 166 -3.53 5.92 -7.58
CA VAL A 166 -2.69 5.64 -8.76
C VAL A 166 -1.25 5.30 -8.37
N SER A 167 -0.71 6.01 -7.36
CA SER A 167 0.65 5.78 -6.87
C SER A 167 0.83 4.38 -6.29
N VAL A 168 -0.15 3.87 -5.54
CA VAL A 168 -0.12 2.51 -5.00
C VAL A 168 -0.23 1.47 -6.11
N VAL A 169 -1.07 1.67 -7.14
CA VAL A 169 -1.13 0.77 -8.31
C VAL A 169 0.24 0.66 -9.01
N ILE A 170 0.89 1.80 -9.26
CA ILE A 170 2.22 1.83 -9.89
C ILE A 170 3.27 1.17 -8.99
N GLY A 171 3.24 1.46 -7.69
CA GLY A 171 4.15 0.88 -6.70
C GLY A 171 3.98 -0.64 -6.54
N TYR A 172 2.75 -1.15 -6.52
CA TYR A 172 2.51 -2.59 -6.47
C TYR A 172 2.94 -3.26 -7.76
N GLY A 173 2.72 -2.62 -8.91
CA GLY A 173 3.36 -3.04 -10.16
C GLY A 173 4.88 -3.19 -10.01
N LEU A 174 5.56 -2.21 -9.39
CA LEU A 174 7.00 -2.31 -9.12
C LEU A 174 7.34 -3.53 -8.24
N LEU A 175 6.61 -3.76 -7.14
CA LEU A 175 6.81 -4.91 -6.27
C LEU A 175 6.61 -6.23 -7.01
N GLY A 176 5.54 -6.36 -7.78
CA GLY A 176 5.25 -7.55 -8.59
C GLY A 176 6.32 -7.81 -9.65
N ALA A 177 6.76 -6.79 -10.38
CA ALA A 177 7.84 -6.94 -11.37
C ALA A 177 9.17 -7.33 -10.70
N ALA A 178 9.53 -6.69 -9.58
CA ALA A 178 10.76 -7.01 -8.86
C ALA A 178 10.74 -8.41 -8.22
N TRP A 179 9.57 -8.87 -7.76
CA TRP A 179 9.38 -10.25 -7.32
C TRP A 179 9.59 -11.24 -8.47
N LEU A 180 9.04 -10.96 -9.65
CA LEU A 180 9.24 -11.81 -10.83
C LEU A 180 10.71 -11.87 -11.27
N ILE A 181 11.48 -10.78 -11.15
CA ILE A 181 12.94 -10.83 -11.39
C ILE A 181 13.61 -11.88 -10.49
N MET A 182 13.22 -11.94 -9.22
CA MET A 182 13.80 -12.85 -8.23
C MET A 182 13.31 -14.30 -8.38
N LYS A 183 12.10 -14.51 -8.90
CA LYS A 183 11.43 -15.82 -8.94
C LYS A 183 11.38 -16.47 -10.32
N SER A 184 11.82 -15.79 -11.37
CA SER A 184 11.76 -16.30 -12.75
C SER A 184 13.10 -16.17 -13.47
N GLU A 185 13.23 -16.92 -14.56
CA GLU A 185 14.39 -16.94 -15.44
C GLU A 185 13.96 -16.74 -16.90
N GLY A 186 14.91 -16.43 -17.79
CA GLY A 186 14.68 -16.32 -19.22
C GLY A 186 13.78 -15.15 -19.61
N VAL A 187 12.87 -15.38 -20.57
CA VAL A 187 12.07 -14.32 -21.22
C VAL A 187 11.21 -13.54 -20.21
N LEU A 188 10.57 -14.24 -19.26
CA LEU A 188 9.75 -13.60 -18.23
C LEU A 188 10.59 -12.68 -17.33
N GLN A 189 11.80 -13.11 -16.96
CA GLN A 189 12.72 -12.31 -16.16
C GLN A 189 13.18 -11.06 -16.92
N GLU A 190 13.47 -11.19 -18.21
CA GLU A 190 13.81 -10.04 -19.06
C GLU A 190 12.66 -9.03 -19.17
N HIS A 191 11.42 -9.52 -19.30
CA HIS A 191 10.22 -8.70 -19.29
C HIS A 191 10.08 -7.96 -17.96
N ALA A 192 10.27 -8.67 -16.85
CA ALA A 192 10.23 -8.12 -15.51
C ALA A 192 11.27 -7.00 -15.32
N PHE A 193 12.53 -7.20 -15.74
CA PHE A 193 13.56 -6.15 -15.70
C PHE A 193 13.16 -4.87 -16.46
N ARG A 194 12.52 -5.01 -17.63
CA ARG A 194 12.05 -3.84 -18.40
C ARG A 194 10.91 -3.13 -17.67
N LEU A 195 9.95 -3.88 -17.14
CA LEU A 195 8.82 -3.32 -16.39
C LEU A 195 9.29 -2.62 -15.10
N THR A 196 10.16 -3.26 -14.31
CA THR A 196 10.71 -2.69 -13.06
C THR A 196 11.43 -1.37 -13.30
N ARG A 197 12.06 -1.16 -14.46
CA ARG A 197 12.69 0.12 -14.80
C ARG A 197 11.67 1.25 -14.92
N TRP A 198 10.59 1.02 -15.66
CA TRP A 198 9.55 2.04 -15.88
C TRP A 198 8.70 2.25 -14.64
N LEU A 199 8.31 1.17 -13.98
CA LEU A 199 7.55 1.22 -12.73
C LEU A 199 8.37 1.84 -11.61
N GLY A 200 9.67 1.56 -11.53
CA GLY A 200 10.58 2.21 -10.58
C GLY A 200 10.62 3.72 -10.79
N ALA A 201 10.74 4.18 -12.03
CA ALA A 201 10.69 5.62 -12.33
C ALA A 201 9.32 6.23 -11.99
N GLY A 202 8.23 5.52 -12.31
CA GLY A 202 6.88 5.91 -11.96
C GLY A 202 6.67 6.02 -10.44
N THR A 203 7.09 5.03 -9.66
CA THR A 203 7.01 5.02 -8.20
C THR A 203 7.80 6.18 -7.60
N VAL A 204 9.01 6.45 -8.08
CA VAL A 204 9.80 7.61 -7.61
C VAL A 204 9.09 8.93 -7.91
N ALA A 205 8.56 9.09 -9.12
CA ALA A 205 7.78 10.27 -9.48
C ALA A 205 6.53 10.42 -8.59
N CYS A 206 5.80 9.33 -8.34
CA CYS A 206 4.66 9.30 -7.43
C CYS A 206 5.04 9.68 -6.00
N ILE A 207 6.15 9.15 -5.45
CA ILE A 207 6.65 9.51 -4.12
C ILE A 207 6.93 11.01 -4.06
N VAL A 208 7.58 11.58 -5.08
CA VAL A 208 7.85 13.03 -5.15
C VAL A 208 6.55 13.83 -5.18
N LEU A 209 5.58 13.45 -6.02
CA LEU A 209 4.30 14.15 -6.15
C LEU A 209 3.49 14.10 -4.85
N VAL A 210 3.36 12.93 -4.23
CA VAL A 210 2.65 12.77 -2.97
C VAL A 210 3.37 13.56 -1.86
N SER A 211 4.69 13.41 -1.73
CA SER A 211 5.48 14.13 -0.72
C SER A 211 5.46 15.65 -0.89
N ALA A 212 5.33 16.14 -2.12
CA ALA A 212 5.19 17.57 -2.40
C ALA A 212 3.80 18.09 -2.03
N ALA A 213 2.76 17.27 -2.17
CA ALA A 213 1.39 17.64 -1.83
C ALA A 213 1.09 17.53 -0.33
N THR A 214 1.63 16.52 0.36
CA THR A 214 1.34 16.21 1.77
C THR A 214 1.48 17.41 2.73
N PRO A 215 2.53 18.25 2.67
CA PRO A 215 2.70 19.37 3.59
C PRO A 215 1.56 20.39 3.58
N PHE A 216 0.83 20.49 2.47
CA PHE A 216 -0.23 21.48 2.24
C PHE A 216 -1.64 20.95 2.52
N LEU A 217 -1.75 19.72 3.03
CA LEU A 217 -3.03 19.17 3.49
C LEU A 217 -3.39 19.73 4.88
N GLN A 218 -4.61 19.46 5.33
CA GLN A 218 -5.22 20.10 6.51
C GLN A 218 -4.60 19.70 7.86
N GLY A 219 -3.73 18.67 7.92
CA GLY A 219 -3.19 18.09 9.17
C GLY A 219 -1.92 18.73 9.75
N GLU A 220 -1.68 20.02 9.49
CA GLU A 220 -0.46 20.74 9.91
C GLU A 220 0.87 20.02 9.55
N TYR A 221 0.85 19.18 8.52
CA TYR A 221 2.00 18.34 8.17
C TYR A 221 3.24 19.16 7.84
N TYR A 222 3.08 20.38 7.31
CA TYR A 222 4.17 21.32 7.12
C TYR A 222 5.01 21.52 8.39
N GLN A 223 4.36 21.72 9.55
CA GLN A 223 5.07 21.92 10.80
C GLN A 223 5.75 20.61 11.28
N ARG A 224 5.10 19.47 11.09
CA ARG A 224 5.65 18.16 11.46
C ARG A 224 6.94 17.85 10.67
N TRP A 225 6.98 18.22 9.40
CA TRP A 225 8.10 17.95 8.51
C TRP A 225 9.21 19.00 8.52
N PHE A 226 8.87 20.29 8.59
CA PHE A 226 9.83 21.38 8.34
C PHE A 226 10.20 22.20 9.58
N ALA A 227 9.53 22.03 10.73
CA ALA A 227 9.86 22.80 11.92
C ALA A 227 11.26 22.47 12.47
N TRP A 228 11.97 23.49 12.92
CA TRP A 228 13.24 23.32 13.63
C TRP A 228 13.01 22.90 15.09
N PRO A 229 13.78 21.94 15.65
CA PRO A 229 14.87 21.16 15.05
C PRO A 229 14.44 19.84 14.40
N ARG A 230 13.13 19.52 14.38
CA ARG A 230 12.58 18.24 13.86
C ARG A 230 12.99 17.92 12.42
N ILE A 231 13.20 18.94 11.59
CA ILE A 231 13.70 18.78 10.22
C ILE A 231 15.00 17.97 10.14
N LEU A 232 15.84 18.02 11.19
CA LEU A 232 17.07 17.23 11.28
C LEU A 232 16.82 15.73 11.46
N PHE A 233 15.60 15.28 11.74
CA PHE A 233 15.22 13.87 11.86
C PHE A 233 14.28 13.42 10.74
N THR A 234 13.44 14.32 10.22
CA THR A 234 12.51 14.02 9.13
C THR A 234 13.19 14.01 7.77
N SER A 235 14.25 14.81 7.57
CA SER A 235 15.02 14.88 6.31
C SER A 235 15.78 13.59 5.96
N GLN A 236 15.96 12.68 6.92
CA GLN A 236 16.53 11.35 6.72
C GLN A 236 15.65 10.49 5.82
N VAL A 237 14.33 10.63 5.92
CA VAL A 237 13.38 9.85 5.10
C VAL A 237 13.58 10.14 3.61
N PRO A 238 13.50 11.39 3.11
CA PRO A 238 13.74 11.68 1.70
C PRO A 238 15.18 11.36 1.27
N LEU A 239 16.18 11.51 2.14
CA LEU A 239 17.55 11.09 1.84
C LEU A 239 17.63 9.58 1.58
N LEU A 240 17.02 8.76 2.45
CA LEU A 240 16.99 7.31 2.30
C LEU A 240 16.17 6.90 1.06
N VAL A 241 15.11 7.63 0.71
CA VAL A 241 14.35 7.41 -0.54
C VAL A 241 15.25 7.64 -1.75
N VAL A 242 16.05 8.71 -1.77
CA VAL A 242 17.00 8.98 -2.86
C VAL A 242 18.05 7.86 -2.95
N ILE A 243 18.59 7.41 -1.82
CA ILE A 243 19.57 6.31 -1.78
C ILE A 243 18.95 5.01 -2.30
N ALA A 244 17.79 4.60 -1.79
CA ALA A 244 17.10 3.37 -2.20
C ALA A 244 16.71 3.40 -3.69
N SER A 245 16.23 4.56 -4.16
CA SER A 245 15.89 4.77 -5.57
C SER A 245 17.11 4.70 -6.48
N THR A 246 18.21 5.34 -6.09
CA THR A 246 19.48 5.27 -6.84
C THR A 246 20.00 3.84 -6.89
N TRP A 247 19.97 3.13 -5.76
CA TRP A 247 20.41 1.75 -5.69
C TRP A 247 19.51 0.80 -6.48
N LEU A 248 18.19 1.04 -6.52
CA LEU A 248 17.25 0.31 -7.39
C LEU A 248 17.73 0.39 -8.84
N PHE A 249 17.96 1.60 -9.39
CA PHE A 249 18.38 1.74 -10.78
C PHE A 249 19.79 1.20 -11.06
N ILE A 250 20.72 1.32 -10.11
CA ILE A 250 22.05 0.70 -10.22
C ILE A 250 21.92 -0.82 -10.27
N SER A 251 21.09 -1.40 -9.40
CA SER A 251 20.88 -2.85 -9.33
C SER A 251 20.24 -3.41 -10.60
N LEU A 252 19.33 -2.65 -11.23
CA LEU A 252 18.74 -3.00 -12.52
C LEU A 252 19.77 -2.97 -13.65
N ARG A 253 20.67 -1.97 -13.68
CA ARG A 253 21.76 -1.90 -14.67
C ARG A 253 22.75 -3.04 -14.49
N GLN A 254 23.03 -3.43 -13.25
CA GLN A 254 23.91 -4.55 -12.91
C GLN A 254 23.22 -5.92 -13.00
N ARG A 255 21.93 -5.98 -13.40
CA ARG A 255 21.14 -7.22 -13.48
C ARG A 255 21.16 -8.04 -12.18
N ARG A 256 21.15 -7.38 -11.02
CA ARG A 256 21.01 -8.08 -9.74
C ARG A 256 19.58 -8.59 -9.58
N GLU A 257 19.43 -9.81 -9.08
CA GLU A 257 18.12 -10.48 -9.01
C GLU A 257 17.34 -10.13 -7.74
N TYR A 258 18.01 -10.09 -6.59
CA TYR A 258 17.36 -9.83 -5.30
C TYR A 258 17.26 -8.34 -4.94
N ALA A 259 18.27 -7.55 -5.35
CA ALA A 259 18.39 -6.17 -4.93
C ALA A 259 17.21 -5.27 -5.39
N PRO A 260 16.64 -5.41 -6.60
CA PRO A 260 15.48 -4.61 -6.99
C PRO A 260 14.28 -4.80 -6.06
N PHE A 261 14.02 -6.03 -5.64
CA PHE A 261 12.91 -6.34 -4.72
C PHE A 261 13.16 -5.73 -3.34
N LEU A 262 14.36 -5.91 -2.78
CA LEU A 262 14.73 -5.31 -1.49
C LEU A 262 14.65 -3.77 -1.51
N MET A 263 15.02 -3.13 -2.61
CA MET A 263 14.91 -1.67 -2.74
C MET A 263 13.46 -1.21 -2.91
N ALA A 264 12.63 -1.97 -3.63
CA ALA A 264 11.19 -1.69 -3.69
C ALA A 264 10.56 -1.79 -2.28
N LEU A 265 10.89 -2.83 -1.51
CA LEU A 265 10.45 -2.96 -0.11
C LEU A 265 10.92 -1.80 0.76
N ALA A 266 12.18 -1.36 0.60
CA ALA A 266 12.71 -0.21 1.31
C ALA A 266 11.93 1.07 0.98
N LEU A 267 11.59 1.32 -0.29
CA LEU A 267 10.80 2.48 -0.70
C LEU A 267 9.39 2.46 -0.10
N PHE A 268 8.72 1.31 -0.08
CA PHE A 268 7.41 1.16 0.57
C PHE A 268 7.46 1.37 2.08
N THR A 269 8.48 0.79 2.73
CA THR A 269 8.70 0.96 4.17
C THR A 269 8.97 2.42 4.51
N LEU A 270 9.81 3.11 3.73
CA LEU A 270 10.09 4.54 3.90
C LEU A 270 8.84 5.40 3.67
N GLY A 271 7.99 5.03 2.70
CA GLY A 271 6.69 5.66 2.49
C GLY A 271 5.82 5.55 3.73
N LEU A 272 5.68 4.35 4.31
CA LEU A 272 4.91 4.13 5.53
C LEU A 272 5.51 4.86 6.74
N VAL A 273 6.84 4.90 6.87
CA VAL A 273 7.53 5.70 7.89
C VAL A 273 7.19 7.19 7.72
N GLY A 274 7.18 7.70 6.49
CA GLY A 274 6.74 9.07 6.19
C GLY A 274 5.29 9.33 6.60
N LEU A 275 4.38 8.36 6.38
CA LEU A 275 3.01 8.43 6.89
C LEU A 275 2.98 8.46 8.42
N GLY A 276 3.75 7.60 9.08
CA GLY A 276 3.87 7.57 10.53
C GLY A 276 4.36 8.90 11.11
N VAL A 277 5.40 9.51 10.54
CA VAL A 277 5.88 10.85 10.90
C VAL A 277 4.81 11.91 10.70
N SER A 278 4.00 11.77 9.66
CA SER A 278 2.93 12.72 9.34
C SER A 278 1.77 12.60 10.32
N VAL A 279 1.40 11.40 10.75
CA VAL A 279 0.14 11.14 11.48
C VAL A 279 0.35 11.04 13.00
N PHE A 280 1.48 10.49 13.47
CA PHE A 280 1.76 10.33 14.90
C PHE A 280 1.81 11.68 15.65
N PRO A 281 1.24 11.79 16.87
CA PRO A 281 0.66 10.74 17.74
C PRO A 281 -0.86 10.53 17.55
N GLU A 282 -1.42 10.98 16.45
CA GLU A 282 -2.85 10.85 16.17
C GLU A 282 -3.14 9.55 15.43
N ILE A 283 -4.35 9.03 15.58
CA ILE A 283 -4.86 7.91 14.79
C ILE A 283 -5.87 8.39 13.74
N VAL A 284 -6.61 9.46 14.06
CA VAL A 284 -7.39 10.26 13.11
C VAL A 284 -6.70 11.63 13.01
N PRO A 285 -6.00 11.95 11.89
CA PRO A 285 -5.19 13.16 11.81
C PRO A 285 -5.96 14.44 12.12
N GLY A 286 -5.40 15.26 13.02
CA GLY A 286 -5.94 16.53 13.47
C GLY A 286 -7.18 16.45 14.37
N GLN A 287 -7.60 15.26 14.80
CA GLN A 287 -8.86 15.07 15.54
C GLN A 287 -8.71 14.23 16.81
N ILE A 288 -8.13 13.02 16.72
CA ILE A 288 -8.13 12.05 17.84
C ILE A 288 -6.75 11.43 18.04
N SER A 289 -6.25 11.53 19.27
CA SER A 289 -5.00 10.91 19.69
C SER A 289 -5.14 9.40 19.94
N ILE A 290 -4.02 8.67 19.90
CA ILE A 290 -4.00 7.22 20.19
C ILE A 290 -4.53 6.89 21.59
N HIS A 291 -4.33 7.76 22.57
CA HIS A 291 -4.76 7.50 23.95
C HIS A 291 -6.26 7.75 24.14
N GLU A 292 -6.84 8.72 23.43
CA GLU A 292 -8.28 8.97 23.45
C GLU A 292 -9.07 7.89 22.72
N ALA A 293 -8.49 7.33 21.65
CA ALA A 293 -9.14 6.29 20.87
C ALA A 293 -9.04 4.89 21.50
N ALA A 294 -8.15 4.70 22.48
CA ALA A 294 -7.82 3.40 23.04
C ALA A 294 -9.03 2.76 23.75
N ALA A 295 -9.14 1.44 23.64
CA ALA A 295 -10.10 0.67 24.42
C ALA A 295 -9.83 0.79 25.94
N PRO A 296 -10.87 0.63 26.79
CA PRO A 296 -10.76 0.70 28.26
C PRO A 296 -9.78 -0.31 28.87
#